data_AF-A0A0C5G7B4-F1
#
_entry.id   AF-A0A0C5G7B4-F1
#
_cell.length_a   1.000
_cell.length_b   1.000
_cell.length_c   1.000
_cell.angle_alpha   90.00
_cell.angle_beta   90.00
_cell.angle_gamma   90.00
#
_symmetry.space_group_name_H-M   'P 1'
#
loop_
_entity.id
_entity.type
_entity.pdbx_description
1 polymer ?
#
loop_
_entity_poly.entity_id
_entity_poly.type
_entity_poly.pdbx_seq_one_letter_code
_entity_poly.pdbx_strand_id
1 'polypeptide(L)' 'MDHQSDADLRTAADAVLARLVGDPPGAARLREDQWRAIEALVADRRRALVVQRTGWRKSAVLFVATALLRVGTAVPA' A
#
# COMPACT_ATOMS: atom_id res chain seq x y z
N MET A 1 -11.81 11.79 12.75
CA MET A 1 -11.72 10.57 13.58
C MET A 1 -10.97 9.49 12.79
N ASP A 2 -9.99 9.91 11.99
CA ASP A 2 -9.63 9.21 10.75
C ASP A 2 -8.21 8.60 10.80
N HIS A 3 -7.35 9.12 11.69
CA HIS A 3 -5.97 8.66 11.87
C HIS A 3 -5.84 7.17 12.23
N GLN A 4 -6.83 6.60 12.92
CA GLN A 4 -6.83 5.19 13.28
C GLN A 4 -7.11 4.31 12.04
N SER A 5 -8.00 4.75 11.15
CA SER A 5 -8.27 4.07 9.88
C SER A 5 -7.08 4.15 8.92
N ASP A 6 -6.33 5.27 8.94
CA ASP A 6 -5.11 5.40 8.12
C ASP A 6 -3.99 4.49 8.62
N ALA A 7 -3.81 4.37 9.94
CA ALA A 7 -2.84 3.45 10.53
C ALA A 7 -3.17 1.98 10.24
N ASP A 8 -4.46 1.61 10.30
CA ASP A 8 -4.94 0.27 9.95
C ASP A 8 -4.71 -0.02 8.46
N LEU A 9 -5.01 0.96 7.59
CA LEU A 9 -4.73 0.86 6.15
C LEU A 9 -3.23 0.71 5.86
N ARG A 10 -2.36 1.44 6.58
CA ARG A 10 -0.91 1.33 6.41
C ARG A 10 -0.41 -0.05 6.80
N THR A 11 -0.92 -0.59 7.90
CA THR A 11 -0.60 -1.95 8.36
C THR A 11 -1.04 -2.99 7.32
N ALA A 12 -2.26 -2.85 6.79
CA ALA A 12 -2.76 -3.72 5.72
C ALA A 12 -1.89 -3.64 4.46
N ALA A 13 -1.49 -2.43 4.06
CA ALA A 13 -0.66 -2.19 2.89
C ALA A 13 0.74 -2.81 3.02
N ASP A 14 1.36 -2.70 4.21
CA ASP A 14 2.65 -3.34 4.52
C ASP A 14 2.53 -4.87 4.52
N ALA A 15 1.45 -5.43 5.04
CA ALA A 15 1.20 -6.89 5.00
C ALA A 15 1.05 -7.41 3.56
N VAL A 16 0.35 -6.66 2.69
CA VAL A 16 0.25 -6.98 1.26
C VAL A 16 1.64 -6.92 0.60
N LEU A 17 2.43 -5.88 0.88
CA LEU A 17 3.78 -5.75 0.34
C LEU A 17 4.66 -6.94 0.76
N ALA A 18 4.66 -7.28 2.05
CA ALA A 18 5.40 -8.40 2.61
C ALA A 18 5.08 -9.72 1.88
N ARG A 19 3.80 -9.98 1.61
CA ARG A 19 3.38 -11.16 0.86
C ARG A 19 3.81 -11.13 -0.61
N LEU A 20 3.78 -9.97 -1.26
CA LEU A 20 4.22 -9.80 -2.65
C LEU A 20 5.72 -10.01 -2.85
N VAL A 21 6.54 -9.66 -1.85
CA VAL A 21 8.00 -9.82 -1.92
C VAL A 21 8.49 -11.16 -1.36
N GLY A 22 7.59 -12.05 -0.95
CA GLY A 22 7.93 -13.36 -0.40
C GLY A 22 8.52 -13.31 1.02
N ASP A 23 8.19 -12.26 1.78
CA ASP A 23 8.64 -12.04 3.16
C ASP A 23 7.47 -12.03 4.17
N PRO A 24 6.61 -13.07 4.31
CA PRO A 24 5.60 -13.12 5.38
C PRO A 24 6.14 -13.81 6.67
N PRO A 25 5.95 -13.26 7.89
CA PRO A 25 5.32 -11.99 8.29
C PRO A 25 6.38 -10.87 8.48
N GLY A 26 7.23 -10.68 7.47
CA GLY A 26 8.49 -9.98 7.60
C GLY A 26 8.43 -8.46 7.63
N ALA A 27 9.63 -7.88 7.54
CA ALA A 27 9.91 -6.48 7.84
C ALA A 27 9.76 -5.55 6.63
N ALA A 28 9.24 -6.05 5.50
CA ALA A 28 8.94 -5.21 4.34
C ALA A 28 7.97 -4.08 4.73
N ARG A 29 8.37 -2.85 4.47
CA ARG A 29 7.57 -1.64 4.74
C ARG A 29 7.56 -0.73 3.52
N LEU A 30 6.42 -0.09 3.28
CA LEU A 30 6.29 0.95 2.27
C LEU A 30 7.14 2.15 2.64
N ARG A 31 7.77 2.73 1.62
CA ARG A 31 8.37 4.06 1.75
C ARG A 31 7.27 5.10 1.88
N GLU A 32 7.59 6.22 2.51
CA GLU A 32 6.62 7.28 2.78
C GLU A 32 5.95 7.83 1.51
N ASP A 33 6.69 7.96 0.41
CA ASP A 33 6.15 8.40 -0.88
C ASP A 33 5.23 7.36 -1.53
N GLN A 34 5.51 6.07 -1.35
CA GLN A 34 4.64 4.98 -1.78
C GLN A 34 3.35 4.94 -0.96
N TRP A 35 3.47 5.08 0.36
CA TRP A 35 2.34 5.15 1.27
C TRP A 35 1.38 6.28 0.88
N ARG A 36 1.88 7.50 0.71
CA ARG A 36 1.05 8.65 0.29
C ARG A 36 0.32 8.41 -1.03
N ALA A 37 0.96 7.74 -1.99
CA ALA A 37 0.31 7.40 -3.24
C ALA A 37 -0.80 6.35 -3.05
N ILE A 38 -0.59 5.35 -2.20
CA ILE A 38 -1.59 4.32 -1.88
C ILE A 38 -2.76 4.92 -1.10
N GLU A 39 -2.49 5.73 -0.08
CA GLU A 39 -3.48 6.46 0.71
C GLU A 39 -4.39 7.31 -0.20
N ALA A 40 -3.79 8.11 -1.09
CA ALA A 40 -4.55 8.92 -2.05
C ALA A 40 -5.43 8.08 -2.99
N LEU A 41 -4.97 6.88 -3.40
CA LEU A 41 -5.72 6.00 -4.31
C LEU A 41 -6.83 5.21 -3.61
N VAL A 42 -6.57 4.74 -2.39
CA VAL A 42 -7.42 3.77 -1.68
C VAL A 42 -8.36 4.48 -0.70
N ALA A 43 -7.83 5.29 0.21
CA ALA A 43 -8.63 6.01 1.20
C ALA A 43 -9.36 7.19 0.55
N ASP A 44 -8.61 8.06 -0.13
CA ASP A 44 -9.19 9.29 -0.69
C ASP A 44 -9.92 9.08 -2.02
N ARG A 45 -9.72 7.92 -2.67
CA ARG A 45 -10.28 7.60 -4.00
C ARG A 45 -9.91 8.66 -5.06
N ARG A 46 -8.73 9.27 -4.95
CA ARG A 46 -8.18 10.28 -5.87
C ARG A 46 -7.17 9.68 -6.84
N ARG A 47 -6.81 10.43 -7.88
CA ARG A 47 -5.76 10.05 -8.83
C ARG A 47 -4.39 10.42 -8.27
N ALA A 48 -3.39 9.56 -8.46
CA ALA A 48 -1.99 9.82 -8.09
C ALA A 48 -1.06 9.66 -9.30
N LEU A 49 -0.10 10.59 -9.45
CA LEU A 49 0.97 10.51 -10.44
C LEU A 49 2.29 10.24 -9.72
N VAL A 50 2.88 9.08 -9.95
CA VAL A 50 4.15 8.69 -9.33
C VAL A 50 5.27 8.78 -10.36
N VAL A 51 6.23 9.70 -10.18
CA VAL A 51 7.40 9.89 -11.08
C VAL A 51 8.70 9.65 -10.31
N GLN A 52 9.58 8.78 -10.82
CA GLN A 52 10.79 8.26 -10.19
C GLN A 52 11.65 7.65 -11.30
N ARG A 53 12.97 7.62 -11.11
CA ARG A 53 13.92 6.94 -12.02
C ARG A 53 13.56 5.45 -12.15
N THR A 54 13.77 4.89 -13.34
CA THR A 54 13.39 3.51 -13.69
C THR A 54 13.94 2.47 -12.70
N GLY A 55 13.11 1.46 -12.42
CA GLY A 55 13.37 0.40 -11.44
C GLY A 55 12.06 -0.19 -10.91
N TRP A 56 12.18 -1.12 -9.96
CA TRP A 56 11.04 -1.88 -9.44
C TRP A 56 10.22 -1.16 -8.34
N ARG A 57 10.61 0.06 -7.94
CA ARG A 57 9.99 0.72 -6.77
C ARG A 57 8.58 1.26 -7.01
N LYS A 58 8.22 1.57 -8.25
CA LYS A 58 6.88 2.05 -8.60
C LYS A 58 5.82 0.97 -8.61
N SER A 59 6.19 -0.23 -9.07
CA SER A 59 5.23 -1.33 -9.24
C SER A 59 4.62 -1.75 -7.91
N ALA A 60 5.34 -1.59 -6.79
CA ALA A 60 4.80 -1.77 -5.45
C ALA A 60 3.51 -0.96 -5.20
N VAL A 61 3.47 0.31 -5.61
CA VAL A 61 2.27 1.17 -5.45
C VAL A 61 1.08 0.59 -6.21
N LEU A 62 1.30 0.22 -7.47
CA LEU A 62 0.26 -0.35 -8.33
C LEU A 62 -0.28 -1.67 -7.74
N PHE A 63 0.61 -2.60 -7.38
CA PHE A 63 0.21 -3.92 -6.90
C PHE A 63 -0.49 -3.86 -5.55
N VAL A 64 0.05 -3.10 -4.60
CA VAL A 64 -0.54 -2.97 -3.25
C VAL A 64 -1.89 -2.26 -3.34
N ALA A 65 -1.99 -1.12 -4.03
CA ALA A 65 -3.27 -0.42 -4.18
C ALA A 65 -4.33 -1.29 -4.87
N THR A 66 -3.94 -2.02 -5.93
CA THR A 66 -4.86 -2.93 -6.65
C THR A 66 -5.36 -4.05 -5.74
N ALA A 67 -4.49 -4.64 -4.92
CA ALA A 67 -4.88 -5.70 -3.99
C ALA A 67 -5.87 -5.20 -2.94
N LEU A 68 -5.59 -4.05 -2.31
CA LEU A 68 -6.46 -3.43 -1.30
C LEU A 68 -7.83 -3.06 -1.87
N LEU A 69 -7.88 -2.55 -3.10
CA LEU A 69 -9.13 -2.22 -3.79
C LEU A 69 -9.95 -3.45 -4.18
N ARG A 70 -9.32 -4.62 -4.36
CA ARG A 70 -9.99 -5.86 -4.80
C ARG A 70 -10.53 -6.69 -3.63
N VAL A 71 -9.81 -6.75 -2.51
CA VAL A 71 -10.19 -7.53 -1.33
C VAL A 71 -11.05 -6.71 -0.35
N GLY A 72 -11.05 -5.38 -0.49
CA GLY A 72 -11.41 -4.48 0.59
C GLY A 72 -10.24 -4.37 1.58
N THR A 73 -10.22 -3.33 2.41
CA THR A 73 -9.14 -3.10 3.39
C THR A 73 -9.11 -4.13 4.53
N ALA A 74 -9.98 -5.15 4.50
CA ALA A 74 -9.98 -6.25 5.44
C ALA A 74 -8.71 -7.10 5.28
N VAL A 75 -7.82 -7.02 6.27
CA VAL A 75 -6.68 -7.92 6.38
C VAL A 75 -7.19 -9.32 6.74
N PRO A 76 -6.88 -10.38 5.98
CA PRO A 76 -7.16 -11.74 6.43
C PRO A 76 -6.28 -12.05 7.65
N ALA A 77 -6.91 -12.55 8.72
CA ALA A 77 -6.29 -12.96 9.98
C ALA A 77 -5.28 -14.11 9.79
#